data_AF-A0A8H5JHD6-F1
#
_entry.id   AF-A0A8H5JHD6-F1
#
_cell.length_a   1.000
_cell.length_b   1.000
_cell.length_c   1.000
_cell.angle_alpha   90.00
_cell.angle_beta   90.00
_cell.angle_gamma   90.00
#
_symmetry.space_group_name_H-M   'P 1'
#
loop_
_entity.id
_entity.type
_entity.pdbx_description
1 polymer ?
#
loop_
_entity_poly.entity_id
_entity_poly.type
_entity_poly.pdbx_seq_one_letter_code
_entity_poly.pdbx_strand_id
1 'polypeptide(L)'
;MCQLTNGISNWVKESALTEAEPNARGYVIETWILIAQHLFQLSNFDGLVAVTSGLDDTSVLRLKQSWDAVSIQAKESFRSLRRIVDPSENRKTLRALFSSSSAPRLPFLAFLGSYLSQLVFTDEYHKVKEGEVSSGSDEKIINWEKYARIASIVKGLVSNQQPFDIVPDIELQMWIGKKTLEFWCADQNCLQEIYYQRSKFLESALMVHVVP
;
A
#
# COMPACT_ATOMS: atom_id res chain seq x y z
N MET A 1 -1.19 -6.32 -8.65
CA MET A 1 -0.85 -5.99 -7.26
C MET A 1 -0.93 -4.49 -7.00
N CYS A 2 -0.16 -3.63 -7.69
CA CYS A 2 -0.23 -2.16 -7.50
C CYS A 2 -1.62 -1.56 -7.75
N GLN A 3 -2.37 -2.08 -8.74
CA GLN A 3 -3.74 -1.62 -9.01
C GLN A 3 -4.68 -1.89 -7.84
N LEU A 4 -4.57 -3.05 -7.20
CA LEU A 4 -5.40 -3.43 -6.06
C LEU A 4 -5.09 -2.56 -4.84
N THR A 5 -3.81 -2.38 -4.49
CA THR A 5 -3.42 -1.54 -3.36
C THR A 5 -3.83 -0.09 -3.56
N ASN A 6 -3.68 0.44 -4.78
CA ASN A 6 -4.11 1.80 -5.10
C ASN A 6 -5.63 1.95 -5.08
N GLY A 7 -6.37 0.94 -5.60
CA GLY A 7 -7.82 0.90 -5.54
C GLY A 7 -8.35 0.86 -4.11
N ILE A 8 -7.71 0.09 -3.21
CA ILE A 8 -8.03 0.06 -1.78
C ILE A 8 -7.77 1.44 -1.15
N SER A 9 -6.60 2.03 -1.37
CA SER A 9 -6.29 3.37 -0.83
C SER A 9 -7.30 4.42 -1.28
N ASN A 10 -7.74 4.38 -2.54
CA ASN A 10 -8.75 5.29 -3.08
C ASN A 10 -10.13 5.01 -2.51
N TRP A 11 -10.51 3.75 -2.33
CA TRP A 11 -11.77 3.38 -1.71
C TRP A 11 -11.86 3.87 -0.26
N VAL A 12 -10.77 3.78 0.51
CA VAL A 12 -10.67 4.35 1.85
C VAL A 12 -10.91 5.85 1.83
N LYS A 13 -10.24 6.59 0.93
CA LYS A 13 -10.43 8.05 0.79
C LYS A 13 -11.87 8.41 0.44
N GLU A 14 -12.44 7.75 -0.58
CA GLU A 14 -13.81 8.04 -1.01
C GLU A 14 -14.82 7.73 0.10
N SER A 15 -14.70 6.58 0.76
CA SER A 15 -15.61 6.22 1.85
C SER A 15 -15.56 7.23 3.02
N ALA A 16 -14.37 7.75 3.34
CA ALA A 16 -14.22 8.80 4.35
C ALA A 16 -14.79 10.16 3.89
N LEU A 17 -14.85 10.42 2.58
CA LEU A 17 -15.35 11.68 2.00
C LEU A 17 -16.80 11.63 1.52
N THR A 18 -17.46 10.46 1.57
CA THR A 18 -18.83 10.29 1.08
C THR A 18 -19.86 10.83 2.08
N GLU A 19 -19.60 10.68 3.38
CA GLU A 19 -20.55 11.07 4.42
C GLU A 19 -20.56 12.59 4.67
N ALA A 20 -21.76 13.18 4.70
CA ALA A 20 -21.94 14.61 4.91
C ALA A 20 -21.68 15.04 6.37
N GLU A 21 -22.01 14.18 7.33
CA GLU A 21 -21.92 14.49 8.75
C GLU A 21 -20.54 14.10 9.34
N PRO A 22 -19.88 14.98 10.13
CA PRO A 22 -18.57 14.69 10.73
C PRO A 22 -18.55 13.43 11.61
N ASN A 23 -19.62 13.18 12.36
CA ASN A 23 -19.73 11.99 13.23
C ASN A 23 -19.80 10.69 12.41
N ALA A 24 -20.54 10.70 11.30
CA ALA A 24 -20.62 9.56 10.39
C ALA A 24 -19.26 9.28 9.72
N ARG A 25 -18.55 10.34 9.28
CA ARG A 25 -17.17 10.23 8.78
C ARG A 25 -16.22 9.65 9.83
N GLY A 26 -16.31 10.10 11.08
CA GLY A 26 -15.52 9.59 12.19
C GLY A 26 -15.71 8.07 12.38
N TYR A 27 -16.94 7.59 12.34
CA TYR A 27 -17.25 6.16 12.42
C TYR A 27 -16.63 5.35 11.26
N VAL A 28 -16.69 5.87 10.03
CA VAL A 28 -16.05 5.24 8.86
C VAL A 28 -14.53 5.17 9.03
N ILE A 29 -13.91 6.27 9.47
CA ILE A 29 -12.45 6.31 9.74
C ILE A 29 -12.07 5.29 10.82
N GLU A 30 -12.83 5.21 11.91
CA GLU A 30 -12.59 4.25 12.99
C GLU A 30 -12.71 2.80 12.51
N THR A 31 -13.70 2.52 11.67
CA THR A 31 -13.89 1.20 11.05
C THR A 31 -12.67 0.82 10.20
N TRP A 32 -12.13 1.74 9.40
CA TRP A 32 -10.90 1.48 8.64
C TRP A 32 -9.67 1.26 9.51
N ILE A 33 -9.56 1.96 10.64
CA ILE A 33 -8.50 1.73 11.62
C ILE A 33 -8.60 0.32 12.20
N LEU A 34 -9.81 -0.14 12.54
CA LEU A 34 -10.05 -1.51 13.02
C LEU A 34 -9.67 -2.56 11.96
N ILE A 35 -10.05 -2.33 10.70
CA ILE A 35 -9.64 -3.19 9.58
C ILE A 35 -8.11 -3.23 9.47
N ALA A 36 -7.43 -2.10 9.60
CA ALA A 36 -5.97 -2.03 9.58
C ALA A 36 -5.33 -2.84 10.72
N GLN A 37 -5.90 -2.82 11.92
CA GLN A 37 -5.44 -3.66 13.04
C GLN A 37 -5.55 -5.15 12.72
N HIS A 38 -6.68 -5.59 12.15
CA HIS A 38 -6.86 -6.99 11.73
C HIS A 38 -5.89 -7.39 10.62
N LEU A 39 -5.65 -6.51 9.65
CA LEU A 39 -4.66 -6.73 8.59
C LEU A 39 -3.25 -6.90 9.17
N PHE A 40 -2.89 -6.12 10.20
CA PHE A 40 -1.62 -6.28 10.90
C PHE A 40 -1.53 -7.63 11.62
N GLN A 41 -2.59 -8.06 12.32
CA GLN A 41 -2.65 -9.36 13.01
C GLN A 41 -2.51 -10.54 12.02
N LEU A 42 -3.11 -10.42 10.84
CA LEU A 42 -3.00 -11.40 9.77
C LEU A 42 -1.65 -11.35 9.03
N SER A 43 -0.72 -10.47 9.41
CA SER A 43 0.52 -10.20 8.68
C SER A 43 0.27 -9.80 7.20
N ASN A 44 -0.90 -9.25 6.89
CA ASN A 44 -1.23 -8.70 5.57
C ASN A 44 -0.74 -7.25 5.49
N PHE A 45 0.57 -7.11 5.28
CA PHE A 45 1.21 -5.80 5.23
C PHE A 45 0.85 -4.98 3.99
N ASP A 46 0.49 -5.61 2.87
CA ASP A 46 0.06 -4.88 1.66
C ASP A 46 -1.27 -4.16 1.88
N GLY A 47 -2.25 -4.87 2.43
CA GLY A 47 -3.52 -4.27 2.81
C GLY A 47 -3.34 -3.21 3.89
N LEU A 48 -2.50 -3.48 4.89
CA LEU A 48 -2.20 -2.52 5.95
C LEU A 48 -1.62 -1.22 5.38
N VAL A 49 -0.63 -1.30 4.50
CA VAL A 49 -0.03 -0.14 3.84
C VAL A 49 -1.06 0.60 2.99
N ALA A 50 -1.92 -0.11 2.25
CA ALA A 50 -2.94 0.51 1.42
C ALA A 50 -3.95 1.31 2.27
N VAL A 51 -4.49 0.69 3.33
CA VAL A 51 -5.46 1.34 4.22
C VAL A 51 -4.84 2.54 4.95
N THR A 52 -3.64 2.36 5.51
CA THR A 52 -2.94 3.45 6.22
C THR A 52 -2.58 4.59 5.28
N SER A 53 -2.16 4.33 4.04
CA SER A 53 -1.87 5.38 3.05
C SER A 53 -3.14 6.12 2.60
N GLY A 54 -4.29 5.44 2.56
CA GLY A 54 -5.59 6.08 2.29
C GLY A 54 -6.00 7.05 3.41
N LEU A 55 -5.85 6.63 4.66
CA LEU A 55 -6.13 7.45 5.85
C LEU A 55 -5.12 8.58 6.06
N ASP A 56 -3.85 8.38 5.66
CA ASP A 56 -2.78 9.37 5.77
C ASP A 56 -2.75 10.39 4.61
N ASP A 57 -3.73 10.31 3.70
CA ASP A 57 -3.90 11.28 2.63
C ASP A 57 -4.27 12.66 3.19
N THR A 58 -3.73 13.72 2.59
CA THR A 58 -3.97 15.10 3.02
C THR A 58 -5.45 15.46 2.99
N SER A 59 -6.24 14.88 2.08
CA SER A 59 -7.68 15.09 1.96
C SER A 59 -8.45 14.51 3.15
N VAL A 60 -7.93 13.46 3.79
CA VAL A 60 -8.57 12.82 4.95
C VAL A 60 -8.02 13.40 6.26
N LEU A 61 -6.69 13.56 6.39
CA LEU A 61 -6.05 14.09 7.61
C LEU A 61 -6.51 15.50 7.99
N ARG A 62 -6.92 16.31 7.00
CA ARG A 62 -7.37 17.68 7.23
C ARG A 62 -8.76 17.79 7.84
N LEU A 63 -9.53 16.71 7.87
CA LEU A 63 -10.91 16.66 8.36
C LEU A 63 -10.96 16.66 9.90
N LYS A 64 -10.58 17.78 10.53
CA LYS A 64 -10.36 17.87 11.98
C LYS A 64 -11.59 17.44 12.78
N GLN A 65 -12.78 17.89 12.39
CA GLN A 65 -14.02 17.58 13.12
C GLN A 65 -14.35 16.08 13.04
N SER A 66 -14.09 15.48 11.89
CA SER A 66 -14.29 14.05 11.67
C SER A 66 -13.31 13.22 12.50
N TRP A 67 -12.04 13.65 12.56
CA TRP A 67 -11.07 13.04 13.45
C TRP A 67 -11.44 13.24 14.92
N ASP A 68 -11.99 14.37 15.34
CA ASP A 68 -12.42 14.59 16.72
C ASP A 68 -13.49 13.59 17.18
N ALA A 69 -14.37 13.15 16.28
CA ALA A 69 -15.35 12.10 16.55
C ALA A 69 -14.76 10.69 16.69
N VAL A 70 -13.53 10.44 16.22
CA VAL A 70 -12.84 9.14 16.37
C VAL A 70 -12.35 8.96 17.81
N SER A 71 -12.53 7.76 18.36
CA SER A 71 -12.08 7.43 19.71
C SER A 71 -10.56 7.65 19.91
N ILE A 72 -10.16 7.99 21.14
CA ILE A 72 -8.76 8.20 21.50
C ILE A 72 -7.95 6.91 21.27
N GLN A 73 -8.55 5.75 21.60
CA GLN A 73 -7.92 4.44 21.43
C GLN A 73 -7.65 4.13 19.95
N ALA A 74 -8.61 4.39 19.07
CA ALA A 74 -8.43 4.20 17.64
C ALA A 74 -7.34 5.13 17.07
N LYS A 75 -7.31 6.40 17.48
CA LYS A 75 -6.23 7.34 17.09
C LYS A 75 -4.85 6.86 17.50
N GLU A 76 -4.69 6.37 18.72
CA GLU A 76 -3.40 5.87 19.22
C GLU A 76 -2.96 4.61 18.48
N SER A 77 -3.91 3.72 18.16
CA SER A 77 -3.64 2.58 17.29
C SER A 77 -3.22 3.01 15.90
N PHE A 78 -3.90 3.98 15.29
CA PHE A 78 -3.55 4.48 13.96
C PHE A 78 -2.14 5.06 13.94
N ARG A 79 -1.75 5.84 14.97
CA ARG A 79 -0.37 6.35 15.11
C ARG A 79 0.66 5.23 15.20
N SER A 80 0.34 4.17 15.94
CA SER A 80 1.22 3.00 16.10
C SER A 80 1.39 2.27 14.76
N LEU A 81 0.29 2.02 14.05
CA LEU A 81 0.31 1.40 12.72
C LEU A 81 1.06 2.27 11.70
N ARG A 82 0.87 3.59 11.73
CA ARG A 82 1.56 4.55 10.85
C ARG A 82 3.09 4.49 11.02
N ARG A 83 3.59 4.36 12.26
CA ARG A 83 5.03 4.20 12.53
C ARG A 83 5.59 2.88 11.99
N ILE A 84 4.78 1.83 11.97
CA ILE A 84 5.18 0.51 11.47
C ILE A 84 5.34 0.53 9.94
N VAL A 85 4.39 1.16 9.24
CA VAL A 85 4.35 1.24 7.76
C VAL A 85 5.15 2.40 7.18
N ASP A 86 5.86 3.14 8.01
CA ASP A 86 6.57 4.35 7.63
C ASP A 86 7.44 4.13 6.38
N PRO A 87 7.31 4.96 5.33
CA PRO A 87 8.06 4.78 4.09
C PRO A 87 9.57 5.04 4.24
N SER A 88 10.01 5.67 5.34
CA SER A 88 11.40 6.03 5.61
C SER A 88 12.31 4.79 5.63
N GLU A 89 13.55 4.99 5.18
CA GLU A 89 14.57 3.93 5.06
C GLU A 89 14.07 2.69 4.27
N ASN A 90 13.15 2.91 3.31
CA ASN A 90 12.50 1.85 2.55
C ASN A 90 11.76 0.85 3.47
N ARG A 91 10.93 1.38 4.39
CA ARG A 91 10.08 0.61 5.31
C ARG A 91 10.87 -0.35 6.20
N LYS A 92 11.99 0.10 6.78
CA LYS A 92 12.90 -0.73 7.60
C LYS A 92 12.19 -1.45 8.74
N THR A 93 11.33 -0.76 9.49
CA THR A 93 10.55 -1.34 10.60
C THR A 93 9.67 -2.48 10.11
N LEU A 94 8.93 -2.26 9.02
CA LEU A 94 8.09 -3.27 8.41
C LEU A 94 8.88 -4.46 7.89
N ARG A 95 10.05 -4.23 7.28
CA ARG A 95 10.95 -5.30 6.81
C ARG A 95 11.51 -6.13 7.97
N ALA A 96 11.86 -5.48 9.09
CA ALA A 96 12.34 -6.17 10.28
C ALA A 96 11.23 -7.05 10.87
N LEU A 97 10.02 -6.51 11.02
CA LEU A 97 8.84 -7.25 11.48
C LEU A 97 8.54 -8.44 10.56
N PHE A 98 8.57 -8.23 9.24
CA PHE A 98 8.38 -9.28 8.25
C PHE A 98 9.44 -10.38 8.36
N SER A 99 10.70 -10.02 8.57
CA SER A 99 11.80 -10.99 8.71
C SER A 99 11.70 -11.79 10.02
N SER A 100 11.08 -11.24 11.06
CA SER A 100 10.87 -11.89 12.35
C SER A 100 9.59 -12.73 12.45
N SER A 101 8.63 -12.56 11.54
CA SER A 101 7.34 -13.26 11.59
C SER A 101 7.43 -14.65 10.96
N SER A 102 6.89 -15.66 11.65
CA SER A 102 6.79 -17.03 11.15
C SER A 102 5.48 -17.31 10.37
N ALA A 103 4.64 -16.29 10.19
CA ALA A 103 3.30 -16.39 9.61
C ALA A 103 3.31 -16.64 8.08
N PRO A 104 2.22 -17.15 7.49
CA PRO A 104 2.08 -17.33 6.05
C PRO A 104 2.39 -16.03 5.28
N ARG A 105 3.31 -16.16 4.33
CA ARG A 105 4.00 -15.08 3.62
C ARG A 105 3.37 -14.92 2.24
N LEU A 106 2.72 -13.81 1.93
CA LEU A 106 2.66 -13.35 0.54
C LEU A 106 3.82 -12.38 0.31
N PRO A 107 4.50 -12.42 -0.85
CA PRO A 107 5.55 -11.48 -1.18
C PRO A 107 4.98 -10.08 -1.27
N PHE A 108 5.25 -9.33 -0.20
CA PHE A 108 4.89 -7.95 0.03
C PHE A 108 5.36 -7.02 -1.08
N LEU A 109 4.56 -6.02 -1.46
CA LEU A 109 4.86 -5.06 -2.51
C LEU A 109 6.15 -4.26 -2.27
N ALA A 110 6.54 -3.97 -1.01
CA ALA A 110 7.84 -3.31 -0.76
C ALA A 110 9.04 -4.26 -0.75
N PHE A 111 8.83 -5.56 -0.53
CA PHE A 111 9.88 -6.55 -0.80
C PHE A 111 9.98 -6.78 -2.30
N LEU A 112 8.86 -6.82 -3.04
CA LEU A 112 8.90 -6.89 -4.49
C LEU A 112 9.69 -5.71 -5.07
N GLY A 113 9.53 -4.49 -4.53
CA GLY A 113 10.38 -3.35 -4.86
C GLY A 113 11.87 -3.63 -4.65
N SER A 114 12.28 -4.19 -3.51
CA SER A 114 13.69 -4.51 -3.25
C SER A 114 14.22 -5.67 -4.10
N TYR A 115 13.39 -6.67 -4.41
CA TYR A 115 13.72 -7.76 -5.33
C TYR A 115 13.84 -7.23 -6.77
N LEU A 116 12.93 -6.36 -7.21
CA LEU A 116 12.96 -5.70 -8.51
C LEU A 116 14.19 -4.80 -8.65
N SER A 117 14.51 -3.98 -7.65
CA SER A 117 15.73 -3.17 -7.65
C SER A 117 16.99 -4.04 -7.73
N GLN A 118 17.04 -5.17 -7.02
CA GLN A 118 18.16 -6.12 -7.13
C GLN A 118 18.23 -6.78 -8.51
N LEU A 119 17.09 -7.11 -9.13
CA LEU A 119 17.05 -7.64 -10.49
C LEU A 119 17.52 -6.62 -11.52
N VAL A 120 17.04 -5.38 -11.43
CA VAL A 120 17.46 -4.27 -12.30
C VAL A 120 18.95 -4.00 -12.15
N PHE A 121 19.44 -3.88 -10.92
CA PHE A 121 20.87 -3.67 -10.66
C PHE A 121 21.74 -4.81 -11.18
N THR A 122 21.31 -6.06 -11.00
CA THR A 122 22.02 -7.23 -11.53
C THR A 122 22.02 -7.20 -13.06
N ASP A 123 20.89 -6.84 -13.69
CA ASP A 123 20.81 -6.74 -15.14
C ASP A 123 21.72 -5.63 -15.70
N GLU A 124 21.71 -4.44 -15.09
CA GLU A 124 22.55 -3.30 -15.48
C GLU A 124 24.04 -3.59 -15.27
N TYR A 125 24.42 -4.13 -14.11
CA TYR A 125 25.82 -4.44 -13.78
C TYR A 125 26.45 -5.45 -14.77
N HIS A 126 25.69 -6.49 -15.16
CA HIS A 126 26.19 -7.50 -16.07
C HIS A 126 26.11 -7.07 -17.55
N LYS A 127 25.24 -6.12 -17.93
CA LYS A 127 25.25 -5.48 -19.26
C LYS A 127 26.52 -4.65 -19.51
N VAL A 128 27.02 -3.95 -18.48
CA VAL A 128 28.29 -3.19 -18.58
C VAL A 128 29.47 -4.12 -18.88
N LYS A 129 29.52 -5.29 -18.25
CA LYS A 129 30.58 -6.29 -18.47
C LYS A 129 30.52 -6.97 -19.85
N GLU A 130 29.33 -7.11 -20.43
CA GLU A 130 29.18 -7.61 -21.82
C GLU A 130 29.76 -6.63 -22.86
N GLY A 131 29.83 -5.33 -22.54
CA GLY A 131 30.42 -4.29 -23.41
C GLY A 131 31.94 -4.17 -23.36
N GLU A 132 32.62 -4.80 -22.39
CA GLU A 132 34.09 -4.75 -22.23
C GLU A 132 34.81 -5.97 -22.81
N VAL A 133 34.08 -7.03 -23.21
CA VAL A 133 34.68 -8.20 -23.89
C VAL A 133 34.93 -7.86 -25.36
N SER A 134 36.05 -7.19 -25.58
CA SER A 134 36.68 -7.07 -26.89
C SER A 134 37.26 -8.42 -27.29
N SER A 135 36.65 -9.10 -28.28
CA SER A 135 37.34 -9.95 -29.28
C SER A 135 36.36 -10.65 -30.23
N GLY A 136 36.09 -10.01 -31.38
CA GLY A 136 36.17 -10.59 -32.73
C GLY A 136 35.46 -11.91 -33.10
N SER A 137 34.59 -12.48 -32.27
CA SER A 137 33.83 -13.68 -32.60
C SER A 137 32.34 -13.45 -32.35
N ASP A 138 31.53 -13.73 -33.37
CA ASP A 138 30.07 -13.57 -33.41
C ASP A 138 29.34 -14.61 -32.52
N GLU A 139 30.05 -15.22 -31.57
CA GLU A 139 29.49 -16.22 -30.66
C GLU A 139 28.87 -15.53 -29.44
N LYS A 140 27.54 -15.58 -29.38
CA LYS A 140 26.75 -15.06 -28.27
C LYS A 140 26.87 -15.99 -27.06
N ILE A 141 27.86 -15.75 -26.21
CA ILE A 141 28.08 -16.52 -24.97
C ILE A 141 27.08 -16.08 -23.89
N ILE A 142 26.48 -17.03 -23.19
CA ILE A 142 25.52 -16.78 -22.09
C ILE A 142 26.28 -16.44 -20.80
N ASN A 143 25.95 -15.29 -20.19
CA ASN A 143 26.49 -14.90 -18.88
C ASN A 143 25.84 -15.71 -17.74
N TRP A 144 26.41 -16.87 -17.41
CA TRP A 144 25.87 -17.75 -16.36
C TRP A 144 25.80 -17.09 -14.98
N GLU A 145 26.75 -16.24 -14.62
CA GLU A 145 26.79 -15.55 -13.32
C GLU A 145 25.56 -14.64 -13.14
N LYS A 146 25.20 -13.90 -14.19
CA LYS A 146 23.98 -13.07 -14.23
C LYS A 146 22.73 -13.90 -13.96
N TYR A 147 22.54 -15.00 -14.70
CA TYR A 147 21.35 -15.84 -14.57
C TYR A 147 21.31 -16.59 -13.24
N ALA A 148 22.45 -17.04 -12.71
CA ALA A 148 22.53 -17.66 -11.40
C ALA A 148 22.13 -16.69 -10.28
N ARG A 149 22.54 -15.41 -10.37
CA ARG A 149 22.15 -14.37 -9.42
C ARG A 149 20.66 -14.07 -9.50
N ILE A 150 20.11 -13.91 -10.70
CA ILE A 150 18.67 -13.74 -10.94
C ILE A 150 17.88 -14.92 -10.35
N ALA A 151 18.32 -16.16 -10.61
CA ALA A 151 17.66 -17.37 -10.10
C ALA A 151 17.66 -17.43 -8.56
N SER A 152 18.74 -17.00 -7.91
CA SER A 152 18.81 -16.91 -6.43
C SER A 152 17.78 -15.91 -5.87
N ILE A 153 17.67 -14.74 -6.51
CA ILE A 153 16.70 -13.69 -6.14
C ILE A 153 15.26 -14.22 -6.29
N VAL A 154 14.93 -14.85 -7.41
CA VAL A 154 13.60 -15.43 -7.67
C VAL A 154 13.30 -16.58 -6.70
N LYS A 155 14.28 -17.44 -6.41
CA LYS A 155 14.11 -18.54 -5.45
C LYS A 155 13.76 -18.02 -4.06
N GLY A 156 14.41 -16.93 -3.63
CA GLY A 156 14.08 -16.25 -2.38
C GLY A 156 12.69 -15.62 -2.38
N LEU A 157 12.20 -15.14 -3.53
CA LEU A 157 10.83 -14.63 -3.65
C LEU A 157 9.78 -15.74 -3.54
N VAL A 158 9.98 -16.85 -4.26
CA VAL A 158 9.03 -17.97 -4.32
C VAL A 158 8.98 -18.75 -3.00
N SER A 159 10.11 -18.94 -2.31
CA SER A 159 10.12 -19.60 -0.99
C SER A 159 9.34 -18.82 0.09
N ASN A 160 9.14 -17.51 -0.14
CA ASN A 160 8.36 -16.62 0.69
C ASN A 160 6.91 -16.48 0.20
N GLN A 161 6.41 -17.38 -0.66
CA GLN A 161 4.99 -17.54 -0.97
C GLN A 161 4.43 -18.72 -0.18
N GLN A 162 3.58 -18.43 0.81
CA GLN A 162 2.80 -19.39 1.58
C GLN A 162 1.34 -18.92 1.59
N PRO A 163 0.38 -19.83 1.38
CA PRO A 163 -1.03 -19.48 1.37
C PRO A 163 -1.48 -19.05 2.77
N PHE A 164 -2.44 -18.12 2.82
CA PHE A 164 -3.14 -17.79 4.06
C PHE A 164 -4.06 -18.95 4.47
N ASP A 165 -4.16 -19.19 5.77
CA ASP A 165 -5.13 -20.12 6.36
C ASP A 165 -6.50 -19.43 6.51
N ILE A 166 -7.08 -19.05 5.36
CA ILE A 166 -8.36 -18.36 5.28
C ILE A 166 -9.18 -19.06 4.20
N VAL A 167 -10.40 -19.46 4.55
CA VAL A 167 -11.35 -20.02 3.58
C VAL A 167 -11.78 -18.91 2.62
N PRO A 168 -11.56 -19.07 1.30
CA PRO A 168 -11.94 -18.05 0.34
C PRO A 168 -13.46 -17.99 0.19
N ASP A 169 -14.03 -16.81 0.39
CA ASP A 169 -15.41 -16.50 0.02
C ASP A 169 -15.41 -15.85 -1.37
N ILE A 170 -15.96 -16.56 -2.36
CA ILE A 170 -15.90 -16.13 -3.76
C ILE A 170 -16.76 -14.88 -4.02
N GLU A 171 -17.92 -14.76 -3.38
CA GLU A 171 -18.84 -13.64 -3.59
C GLU A 171 -18.23 -12.37 -3.01
N LEU A 172 -17.67 -12.46 -1.81
CA LEU A 172 -16.99 -11.35 -1.16
C LEU A 172 -15.76 -10.92 -1.96
N GLN A 173 -14.95 -11.87 -2.46
CA GLN A 173 -13.78 -11.56 -3.28
C GLN A 173 -14.16 -10.87 -4.59
N MET A 174 -15.21 -11.35 -5.27
CA MET A 174 -15.73 -10.70 -6.48
C MET A 174 -16.24 -9.29 -6.19
N TRP A 175 -16.96 -9.10 -5.08
CA TRP A 175 -17.46 -7.81 -4.66
C TRP A 175 -16.33 -6.81 -4.36
N ILE A 176 -15.31 -7.23 -3.59
CA ILE A 176 -14.11 -6.42 -3.31
C ILE A 176 -13.37 -6.11 -4.61
N GLY A 177 -13.22 -7.10 -5.50
CA GLY A 177 -12.57 -6.94 -6.80
C GLY A 177 -13.28 -5.89 -7.67
N LYS A 178 -14.61 -5.96 -7.75
CA LYS A 178 -15.41 -4.97 -8.47
C LYS A 178 -15.26 -3.57 -7.87
N LYS A 179 -15.34 -3.44 -6.54
CA LYS A 179 -15.22 -2.15 -5.85
C LYS A 179 -13.85 -1.51 -6.05
N THR A 180 -12.79 -2.28 -5.90
CA THR A 180 -11.42 -1.77 -6.10
C THR A 180 -11.14 -1.38 -7.56
N LEU A 181 -11.81 -2.03 -8.53
CA LEU A 181 -11.73 -1.67 -9.95
C LEU A 181 -12.50 -0.37 -10.25
N GLU A 182 -13.69 -0.17 -9.66
CA GLU A 182 -14.49 1.05 -9.79
C GLU A 182 -13.71 2.29 -9.33
N PHE A 183 -12.94 2.18 -8.25
CA PHE A 183 -12.13 3.28 -7.69
C PHE A 183 -10.69 3.35 -8.24
N TRP A 184 -10.37 2.50 -9.21
CA TRP A 184 -9.11 2.58 -9.94
C TRP A 184 -9.24 3.56 -11.12
N CYS A 185 -8.44 4.62 -11.10
CA CYS A 185 -8.27 5.51 -12.24
C CYS A 185 -6.83 5.45 -12.76
N ALA A 186 -6.68 5.48 -14.09
CA ALA A 186 -5.39 5.60 -14.75
C ALA A 186 -4.72 6.95 -14.44
N ASP A 187 -5.51 8.01 -14.24
CA ASP A 187 -5.02 9.32 -13.81
C ASP A 187 -5.27 9.52 -12.31
N GLN A 188 -4.23 9.26 -11.53
CA GLN A 188 -4.23 9.44 -10.08
C GLN A 188 -4.24 10.93 -9.68
N ASN A 189 -3.73 11.83 -10.53
CA ASN A 189 -3.64 13.26 -10.20
C ASN A 189 -5.02 13.91 -10.22
N CYS A 190 -5.85 13.56 -11.21
CA CYS A 190 -7.23 14.01 -11.29
C CYS A 190 -8.05 13.60 -10.06
N LEU A 191 -7.90 12.36 -9.59
CA LEU A 191 -8.57 11.88 -8.38
C LEU A 191 -8.12 12.61 -7.11
N GLN A 192 -6.81 12.84 -6.95
CA GLN A 192 -6.32 13.57 -5.78
C GLN A 192 -6.88 14.98 -5.70
N GLU A 193 -6.97 15.69 -6.83
CA GLU A 193 -7.58 17.01 -6.88
C GLU A 193 -9.08 16.95 -6.50
N ILE A 194 -9.83 15.99 -7.03
CA ILE A 194 -11.25 15.80 -6.69
C ILE A 194 -11.43 15.54 -5.18
N TYR A 195 -10.65 14.64 -4.59
CA TYR A 195 -10.71 14.34 -3.16
C TYR A 195 -10.34 15.56 -2.31
N TYR A 196 -9.32 16.31 -2.72
CA TYR A 196 -8.90 17.52 -2.03
C TYR A 196 -9.98 18.61 -2.05
N GLN A 197 -10.63 18.82 -3.20
CA GLN A 197 -11.73 19.79 -3.34
C GLN A 197 -12.98 19.37 -2.56
N ARG A 198 -13.36 18.09 -2.60
CA ARG A 198 -14.46 17.54 -1.79
C ARG A 198 -14.22 17.72 -0.30
N SER A 199 -13.02 17.35 0.17
CA SER A 199 -12.61 17.56 1.56
C SER A 199 -12.70 19.02 1.99
N LYS A 200 -12.27 19.94 1.10
CA LYS A 200 -12.42 21.38 1.34
C LYS A 200 -13.88 21.74 1.53
N PHE A 201 -14.78 21.30 0.67
CA PHE A 201 -16.21 21.63 0.74
C PHE A 201 -16.85 21.16 2.06
N LEU A 202 -16.55 19.93 2.50
CA LEU A 202 -17.17 19.30 3.68
C LEU A 202 -16.89 20.04 5.01
N GLU A 203 -15.70 20.61 5.18
CA GLU A 203 -15.35 21.30 6.45
C GLU A 203 -15.05 22.80 6.29
N SER A 204 -15.05 23.36 5.06
CA SER A 204 -15.02 24.82 4.84
C SER A 204 -16.39 25.49 4.92
N ALA A 205 -17.48 24.76 4.64
CA ALA A 205 -18.84 25.30 4.61
C ALA A 205 -19.41 25.66 6.00
N LEU A 206 -18.79 25.19 7.08
CA LEU A 206 -19.24 25.46 8.45
C LEU A 206 -18.72 26.78 9.04
N MET A 207 -17.82 27.50 8.36
CA MET A 207 -17.45 28.87 8.77
C MET A 207 -18.49 29.94 8.41
N VAL A 208 -19.60 29.57 7.76
CA VAL A 208 -20.65 30.53 7.32
C VAL A 208 -21.86 30.58 8.27
N HIS A 209 -21.91 29.74 9.32
CA HIS A 209 -22.97 29.79 10.34
C HIS A 209 -22.50 30.39 11.68
N VAL A 210 -21.70 31.46 11.62
CA VAL A 210 -21.62 32.42 12.73
C VAL A 210 -22.18 33.74 12.22
N VAL A 211 -23.49 33.90 12.35
CA VAL A 211 -24.17 35.20 12.18
C VAL A 211 -24.78 35.55 13.55
N PRO A 212 -24.41 36.69 14.15
CA PRO A 212 -25.23 37.31 15.20
C PRO A 212 -26.46 38.01 14.60
#